data_AF-A0A9P7B1P1-F1
#
_entry.id   AF-A0A9P7B1P1-F1
#
_cell.length_a   1.000
_cell.length_b   1.000
_cell.length_c   1.000
_cell.angle_alpha   90.00
_cell.angle_beta   90.00
_cell.angle_gamma   90.00
#
_symmetry.space_group_name_H-M   'P 1'
#
loop_
_entity.id
_entity.type
_entity.pdbx_description
1 polymer ?
#
loop_
_entity_poly.entity_id
_entity_poly.type
_entity_poly.pdbx_seq_one_letter_code
_entity_poly.pdbx_strand_id
1 'polypeptide(L)'
;MSPREFVDSMRKANKLIPGIGHKIKSKANPDKRVELVKKYTFENFPSTKMLEYALAVEEVTSAKKDTLILNVDGAIALCFVDLLKNSGAFTPEESSEYLKLGALNGLFVLGRSIGFIGHFIDQKRLKQPLYRHPADDIFIQPFDTTRVLVKE
;
A
#
# COMPACT_ATOMS: atom_id res chain seq x y z
N MET A 1 -2.61 -12.20 -19.92
CA MET A 1 -1.46 -11.27 -20.04
C MET A 1 -0.34 -11.86 -19.22
N SER A 2 0.86 -11.95 -19.77
CA SER A 2 2.03 -12.40 -19.01
C SER A 2 2.51 -11.32 -18.03
N PRO A 3 3.21 -11.68 -16.95
CA PRO A 3 3.80 -10.70 -16.03
C PRO A 3 4.68 -9.66 -16.74
N ARG A 4 5.42 -10.09 -17.77
CA ARG A 4 6.27 -9.20 -18.56
C ARG A 4 5.46 -8.21 -19.39
N GLU A 5 4.43 -8.70 -20.10
CA GLU A 5 3.51 -7.85 -20.86
C GLU A 5 2.82 -6.81 -19.96
N PHE A 6 2.43 -7.21 -18.74
CA PHE A 6 1.83 -6.31 -17.77
C PHE A 6 2.79 -5.19 -17.36
N VAL A 7 4.02 -5.53 -16.98
CA VAL A 7 5.04 -4.53 -16.62
C VAL A 7 5.31 -3.57 -17.78
N ASP A 8 5.40 -4.08 -19.01
CA ASP A 8 5.67 -3.27 -20.19
C ASP A 8 4.47 -2.39 -20.57
N SER A 9 3.23 -2.87 -20.38
CA SER A 9 2.02 -2.06 -20.56
C SER A 9 1.95 -0.88 -19.58
N MET A 10 2.29 -1.10 -18.30
CA MET A 10 2.30 -0.06 -17.27
C MET A 10 3.38 0.98 -17.53
N ARG A 11 4.56 0.53 -17.99
CA ARG A 11 5.63 1.42 -18.45
C ARG A 11 5.19 2.26 -19.65
N LYS A 12 4.57 1.65 -20.66
CA LYS A 12 4.07 2.36 -21.85
C LYS A 12 3.00 3.39 -21.49
N ALA A 13 2.19 3.11 -20.48
CA ALA A 13 1.19 4.03 -19.94
C ALA A 13 1.77 5.10 -18.99
N ASN A 14 3.09 5.09 -18.73
CA ASN A 14 3.77 5.93 -17.75
C ASN A 14 3.13 5.87 -16.34
N LYS A 15 2.70 4.66 -15.93
CA LYS A 15 2.10 4.41 -14.61
C LYS A 15 2.99 3.47 -13.81
N LEU A 16 3.24 3.84 -12.56
CA LEU A 16 3.86 2.93 -11.59
C LEU A 16 2.88 1.81 -11.23
N ILE A 17 3.41 0.62 -10.97
CA ILE A 17 2.61 -0.54 -10.56
C ILE A 17 2.26 -0.39 -9.08
N PRO A 18 0.97 -0.27 -8.70
CA PRO A 18 0.57 -0.22 -7.30
C PRO A 18 1.00 -1.48 -6.56
N GLY A 19 1.50 -1.32 -5.33
CA GLY A 19 1.97 -2.46 -4.54
C GLY A 19 3.40 -2.92 -4.86
N ILE A 20 4.08 -2.31 -5.83
CA ILE A 20 5.49 -2.59 -6.12
C ILE A 20 6.36 -1.40 -5.69
N GLY A 21 7.42 -1.71 -4.97
CA GLY A 21 8.43 -0.75 -4.54
C GLY A 21 8.47 -0.55 -3.04
N HIS A 22 9.69 -0.40 -2.55
CA HIS A 22 10.00 -0.05 -1.18
C HIS A 22 11.16 0.97 -1.14
N LYS A 23 11.22 1.81 -0.10
CA LYS A 23 12.28 2.82 0.06
C LYS A 23 13.64 2.21 0.42
N ILE A 24 13.64 1.27 1.37
CA ILE A 24 14.86 0.66 1.96
C ILE A 24 15.00 -0.84 1.69
N LYS A 25 13.92 -1.62 1.92
CA LYS A 25 13.87 -3.07 1.71
C LYS A 25 14.06 -3.45 0.23
N SER A 26 14.62 -4.63 0.01
CA SER A 26 14.98 -5.19 -1.29
C SER A 26 14.90 -6.71 -1.27
N LYS A 27 15.22 -7.38 -2.38
CA LYS A 27 15.30 -8.84 -2.43
C LYS A 27 16.27 -9.44 -1.41
N ALA A 28 17.43 -8.81 -1.20
CA ALA A 28 18.42 -9.27 -0.24
C ALA A 28 18.07 -8.91 1.22
N ASN A 29 17.24 -7.88 1.42
CA ASN A 29 16.75 -7.44 2.73
C ASN A 29 15.22 -7.34 2.70
N PRO A 30 14.51 -8.47 2.81
CA PRO A 30 13.06 -8.52 2.62
C PRO A 30 12.29 -7.84 3.75
N ASP A 31 11.09 -7.34 3.43
CA ASP A 31 10.13 -6.86 4.43
C ASP A 31 9.48 -8.04 5.16
N LYS A 32 9.76 -8.16 6.46
CA LYS A 32 9.25 -9.25 7.31
C LYS A 32 7.73 -9.31 7.36
N ARG A 33 7.02 -8.19 7.19
CA ARG A 33 5.55 -8.18 7.15
C ARG A 33 5.03 -8.91 5.91
N VAL A 34 5.68 -8.68 4.77
CA VAL A 34 5.36 -9.36 3.50
C VAL A 34 5.69 -10.85 3.62
N GLU A 35 6.83 -11.22 4.21
CA GLU A 35 7.18 -12.63 4.44
C GLU A 35 6.13 -13.37 5.29
N LEU A 36 5.67 -12.75 6.38
CA LEU A 36 4.64 -13.34 7.24
C LEU A 36 3.32 -13.57 6.50
N VAL A 37 2.86 -12.57 5.75
CA VAL A 37 1.62 -12.69 4.95
C VAL A 37 1.78 -13.78 3.89
N LYS A 38 2.88 -13.77 3.12
CA LYS A 38 3.14 -14.79 2.09
C LYS A 38 3.16 -16.20 2.68
N LYS A 39 3.91 -16.39 3.77
CA LYS A 39 4.03 -17.70 4.42
C LYS A 39 2.66 -18.24 4.83
N TYR A 40 1.87 -17.43 5.54
CA TYR A 40 0.53 -17.83 5.96
C TYR A 40 -0.37 -18.17 4.76
N THR A 41 -0.35 -17.34 3.72
CA THR A 41 -1.15 -17.57 2.52
C THR A 41 -0.75 -18.86 1.80
N PHE A 42 0.54 -19.12 1.60
CA PHE A 42 0.99 -20.37 0.95
C PHE A 42 0.68 -21.63 1.76
N GLU A 43 0.71 -21.55 3.10
CA GLU A 43 0.46 -22.70 3.97
C GLU A 43 -1.03 -23.03 4.11
N ASN A 44 -1.92 -22.03 4.02
CA ASN A 44 -3.32 -22.18 4.44
C ASN A 44 -4.35 -21.97 3.33
N PHE A 45 -4.00 -21.31 2.22
CA PHE A 45 -4.99 -21.00 1.19
C PHE A 45 -5.11 -22.16 0.18
N PRO A 46 -6.34 -22.45 -0.30
CA PRO A 46 -6.53 -23.49 -1.31
C PRO A 46 -5.95 -23.13 -2.67
N SER A 47 -5.80 -21.83 -2.97
CA SER A 47 -5.23 -21.31 -4.22
C SER A 47 -4.68 -19.91 -3.98
N THR A 48 -3.52 -19.63 -4.59
CA THR A 48 -2.76 -18.37 -4.43
C THR A 48 -2.37 -17.76 -5.77
N LYS A 49 -3.16 -18.03 -6.82
CA LYS A 49 -2.85 -17.67 -8.22
C LYS A 49 -2.57 -16.18 -8.41
N MET A 50 -3.28 -15.29 -7.71
CA MET A 50 -3.03 -13.85 -7.83
C MET A 50 -1.72 -13.45 -7.16
N LEU A 51 -1.43 -14.02 -5.98
CA LEU A 51 -0.15 -13.82 -5.30
C LEU A 51 1.02 -14.35 -6.16
N GLU A 52 0.91 -15.56 -6.73
CA GLU A 52 1.93 -16.14 -7.61
C GLU A 52 2.19 -15.27 -8.84
N TYR A 53 1.12 -14.78 -9.49
CA TYR A 53 1.24 -13.84 -10.61
C TYR A 53 1.99 -12.58 -10.21
N ALA A 54 1.72 -12.04 -9.01
CA ALA A 54 2.40 -10.85 -8.52
C ALA A 54 3.87 -11.09 -8.16
N LEU A 55 4.22 -12.27 -7.64
CA LEU A 55 5.61 -12.65 -7.43
C LEU A 55 6.36 -12.76 -8.77
N ALA A 56 5.70 -13.28 -9.81
CA ALA A 56 6.29 -13.28 -11.15
C ALA A 56 6.45 -11.85 -11.72
N VAL A 57 5.55 -10.92 -11.39
CA VAL A 57 5.72 -9.48 -11.71
C VAL A 57 6.89 -8.89 -10.91
N GLU A 58 7.01 -9.22 -9.63
CA GLU A 58 8.13 -8.81 -8.76
C GLU A 58 9.48 -9.28 -9.33
N GLU A 59 9.59 -10.50 -9.85
CA GLU A 59 10.81 -10.97 -10.51
C GLU A 59 11.21 -10.07 -11.68
N VAL A 60 10.25 -9.65 -12.49
CA VAL A 60 10.49 -8.74 -13.63
C VAL A 60 10.86 -7.33 -13.17
N THR A 61 10.23 -6.80 -12.12
CA THR A 61 10.47 -5.42 -11.65
C THR A 61 11.77 -5.31 -10.86
N SER A 62 12.06 -6.29 -10.00
CA SER A 62 13.27 -6.33 -9.18
C SER A 62 14.55 -6.50 -10.01
N ALA A 63 14.44 -7.11 -11.20
CA ALA A 63 15.54 -7.16 -12.18
C ALA A 63 15.94 -5.76 -12.71
N LYS A 64 15.04 -4.76 -12.62
CA LYS A 64 15.33 -3.37 -13.00
C LYS A 64 15.94 -2.57 -11.84
N LYS A 65 15.46 -2.80 -10.62
CA LYS A 65 15.99 -2.22 -9.38
C LYS A 65 15.58 -3.11 -8.21
N ASP A 66 16.54 -3.46 -7.37
CA ASP A 66 16.41 -4.40 -6.26
C ASP A 66 15.34 -4.02 -5.22
N THR A 67 15.03 -2.73 -5.07
CA THR A 67 13.97 -2.24 -4.17
C THR A 67 12.56 -2.28 -4.79
N LEU A 68 12.41 -2.66 -6.06
CA LEU A 68 11.11 -2.85 -6.72
C LEU A 68 10.51 -4.22 -6.40
N ILE A 69 10.38 -4.49 -5.10
CA ILE A 69 9.79 -5.68 -4.50
C ILE A 69 8.30 -5.52 -4.23
N LEU A 70 7.58 -6.63 -4.03
CA LEU A 70 6.19 -6.61 -3.58
C LEU A 70 6.13 -6.06 -2.15
N ASN A 71 5.36 -4.98 -1.94
CA ASN A 71 5.22 -4.36 -0.64
C ASN A 71 4.03 -4.95 0.14
N VAL A 72 3.87 -4.53 1.40
CA VAL A 72 2.84 -5.09 2.30
C VAL A 72 1.42 -4.79 1.83
N ASP A 73 1.18 -3.59 1.29
CA ASP A 73 -0.13 -3.19 0.78
C ASP A 73 -0.54 -4.05 -0.42
N GLY A 74 0.40 -4.26 -1.36
CA GLY A 74 0.21 -5.14 -2.51
C GLY A 74 -0.02 -6.60 -2.10
N ALA A 75 0.80 -7.12 -1.18
CA ALA A 75 0.68 -8.48 -0.69
C ALA A 75 -0.68 -8.73 -0.03
N ILE A 76 -1.12 -7.84 0.89
CA ILE A 76 -2.43 -7.95 1.54
C ILE A 76 -3.56 -7.90 0.50
N ALA A 77 -3.50 -6.97 -0.44
CA ALA A 77 -4.55 -6.83 -1.46
C ALA A 77 -4.69 -8.09 -2.31
N LEU A 78 -3.58 -8.67 -2.78
CA LEU A 78 -3.59 -9.87 -3.62
C LEU A 78 -4.04 -11.10 -2.84
N CYS A 79 -3.54 -11.28 -1.62
CA CYS A 79 -4.00 -12.35 -0.74
C CYS A 79 -5.51 -12.21 -0.45
N PHE A 80 -6.02 -11.00 -0.26
CA PHE A 80 -7.45 -10.78 -0.03
C PHE A 80 -8.30 -11.12 -1.28
N VAL A 81 -7.80 -10.81 -2.48
CA VAL A 81 -8.45 -11.22 -3.73
C VAL A 81 -8.45 -12.75 -3.85
N ASP A 82 -7.33 -13.42 -3.56
CA ASP A 82 -7.24 -14.87 -3.56
C ASP A 82 -8.18 -15.51 -2.52
N LEU A 83 -8.32 -14.89 -1.34
CA LEU A 83 -9.26 -15.32 -0.30
C LEU A 83 -10.70 -15.28 -0.81
N LEU A 84 -11.15 -14.12 -1.31
CA LEU A 84 -12.53 -13.97 -1.76
C LEU A 84 -12.86 -14.94 -2.90
N LYS A 85 -11.97 -15.02 -3.90
CA LYS A 85 -12.23 -15.82 -5.10
C LYS A 85 -12.11 -17.32 -4.89
N ASN A 86 -11.22 -17.77 -4.00
CA ASN A 86 -10.87 -19.19 -3.91
C ASN A 86 -11.29 -19.86 -2.58
N SER A 87 -11.84 -19.11 -1.61
CA SER A 87 -12.31 -19.71 -0.34
C SER A 87 -13.53 -20.62 -0.50
N GLY A 88 -14.25 -20.53 -1.62
CA GLY A 88 -15.52 -21.23 -1.84
C GLY A 88 -16.71 -20.60 -1.11
N ALA A 89 -16.51 -19.49 -0.38
CA ALA A 89 -17.55 -18.79 0.36
C ALA A 89 -18.28 -17.72 -0.46
N PHE A 90 -17.73 -17.32 -1.61
CA PHE A 90 -18.26 -16.26 -2.45
C PHE A 90 -18.28 -16.69 -3.92
N THR A 91 -19.30 -16.24 -4.64
CA THR A 91 -19.32 -16.24 -6.10
C THR A 91 -18.31 -15.23 -6.67
N PRO A 92 -17.90 -15.38 -7.95
CA PRO A 92 -17.06 -14.39 -8.63
C PRO A 92 -17.68 -12.98 -8.65
N GLU A 93 -19.00 -12.89 -8.76
CA GLU A 93 -19.76 -11.66 -8.78
C GLU A 93 -19.72 -10.96 -7.41
N GLU A 94 -20.04 -11.68 -6.32
CA GLU A 94 -19.96 -11.17 -4.95
C GLU A 94 -18.55 -10.74 -4.58
N SER A 95 -17.55 -11.56 -4.92
CA SER A 95 -16.14 -11.23 -4.71
C SER A 95 -15.78 -9.90 -5.37
N SER A 96 -16.25 -9.67 -6.60
CA SER A 96 -16.00 -8.44 -7.34
C SER A 96 -16.75 -7.24 -6.75
N GLU A 97 -17.96 -7.46 -6.22
CA GLU A 97 -18.74 -6.44 -5.53
C GLU A 97 -18.06 -5.97 -4.24
N TYR A 98 -17.62 -6.89 -3.38
CA TYR A 98 -16.91 -6.53 -2.14
C TYR A 98 -15.62 -5.72 -2.41
N LEU A 99 -14.89 -6.05 -3.48
CA LEU A 99 -13.73 -5.28 -3.90
C LEU A 99 -14.12 -3.86 -4.36
N LYS A 100 -15.20 -3.72 -5.12
CA LYS A 100 -15.71 -2.40 -5.58
C LYS A 100 -16.24 -1.54 -4.43
N LEU A 101 -16.89 -2.14 -3.44
CA LEU A 101 -17.36 -1.45 -2.24
C LEU A 101 -16.21 -0.96 -1.35
N GLY A 102 -14.98 -1.41 -1.60
CA GLY A 102 -13.80 -0.98 -0.85
C GLY A 102 -13.61 -1.74 0.47
N ALA A 103 -13.96 -3.02 0.54
CA ALA A 103 -13.73 -3.86 1.72
C ALA A 103 -12.26 -3.81 2.21
N LEU A 104 -11.30 -3.75 1.28
CA LEU A 104 -9.87 -3.57 1.60
C LEU A 104 -9.56 -2.24 2.30
N ASN A 105 -10.24 -1.16 1.93
CA ASN A 105 -10.09 0.13 2.61
C ASN A 105 -10.62 0.02 4.05
N GLY A 106 -11.76 -0.65 4.24
CA GLY A 106 -12.31 -0.92 5.57
C GLY A 106 -11.36 -1.71 6.46
N LEU A 107 -10.74 -2.76 5.91
CA LEU A 107 -9.73 -3.56 6.62
C LEU A 107 -8.54 -2.70 7.07
N PHE A 108 -8.04 -1.83 6.20
CA PHE A 108 -6.93 -0.93 6.54
C PHE A 108 -7.32 0.09 7.61
N VAL A 109 -8.50 0.71 7.49
CA VAL A 109 -9.01 1.69 8.48
C VAL A 109 -9.14 1.03 9.85
N LEU A 110 -9.72 -0.17 9.91
CA LEU A 110 -9.88 -0.91 11.16
C LEU A 110 -8.52 -1.22 11.81
N GLY A 111 -7.59 -1.80 11.05
CA GLY A 111 -6.27 -2.15 11.56
C GLY A 111 -5.46 -0.93 12.02
N ARG A 112 -5.51 0.17 11.25
CA ARG A 112 -4.75 1.39 11.58
C ARG A 112 -5.35 2.14 12.78
N SER A 113 -6.65 2.04 13.00
CA SER A 113 -7.33 2.67 14.14
C SER A 113 -6.78 2.19 15.48
N ILE A 114 -6.36 0.92 15.59
CA ILE A 114 -5.69 0.38 16.78
C ILE A 114 -4.42 1.18 17.09
N GLY A 115 -3.60 1.45 16.07
CA GLY A 115 -2.39 2.26 16.21
C GLY A 115 -2.67 3.73 16.55
N PHE A 116 -3.72 4.33 15.96
CA PHE A 116 -4.13 5.70 16.30
C PHE A 116 -4.60 5.85 17.74
N ILE A 117 -5.40 4.91 18.23
CA ILE A 117 -5.82 4.86 19.64
C ILE A 117 -4.58 4.71 20.54
N GLY A 118 -3.67 3.81 20.17
CA GLY A 118 -2.39 3.62 20.88
C GLY A 118 -1.59 4.91 20.97
N HIS A 119 -1.39 5.61 19.85
CA HIS A 119 -0.67 6.89 19.82
C HIS A 119 -1.37 7.97 20.65
N PHE A 120 -2.70 8.06 20.61
CA PHE A 120 -3.43 9.02 21.44
C PHE A 120 -3.16 8.79 22.94
N ILE A 121 -3.28 7.54 23.41
CA ILE A 121 -3.01 7.17 24.80
C ILE A 121 -1.53 7.43 25.14
N ASP A 122 -0.62 7.12 24.23
CA ASP A 122 0.82 7.32 24.38
C ASP A 122 1.16 8.80 24.61
N GLN A 123 0.60 9.71 23.82
CA GLN A 123 0.79 11.16 23.98
C GLN A 123 0.23 11.67 25.32
N LYS A 124 -0.91 11.13 25.77
CA LYS A 124 -1.47 11.44 27.10
C LYS A 124 -0.57 10.95 28.22
N ARG A 125 -0.05 9.72 28.13
CA ARG A 125 0.89 9.13 29.10
C ARG A 125 2.17 9.96 29.20
N LEU A 126 2.71 10.40 28.06
CA LEU A 126 3.91 11.22 27.96
C LEU A 126 3.69 12.70 28.32
N LYS A 127 2.45 13.13 28.60
CA LYS A 127 2.08 14.52 28.91
C LYS A 127 2.62 15.52 27.88
N GLN A 128 2.53 15.15 26.60
CA GLN A 128 3.11 15.96 25.53
C GLN A 128 2.41 17.34 25.43
N PRO A 129 3.18 18.43 25.25
CA PRO A 129 2.62 19.77 25.16
C PRO A 129 1.90 19.98 23.82
N LEU A 130 1.25 21.15 23.68
CA LEU A 130 0.65 21.56 22.42
C LEU A 130 1.73 21.67 21.33
N TYR A 131 1.48 21.02 20.18
CA TYR A 131 2.36 21.09 19.03
C TYR A 131 2.13 22.38 18.23
N ARG A 132 3.20 23.12 17.93
CA ARG A 132 3.23 24.20 16.94
C ARG A 132 4.32 23.88 15.92
N HIS A 133 3.96 23.88 14.64
CA HIS A 133 4.90 23.54 13.57
C HIS A 133 6.01 24.61 13.46
N PRO A 134 7.29 24.21 13.28
CA PRO A 134 8.40 25.14 13.10
C PRO A 134 8.20 26.02 11.86
N ALA A 135 8.51 27.31 11.97
CA ALA A 135 8.27 28.26 10.88
C ALA A 135 9.29 28.13 9.74
N ASP A 136 10.48 27.62 10.03
CA ASP A 136 11.55 27.33 9.08
C ASP A 136 11.26 26.12 8.18
N ASP A 137 10.35 25.23 8.59
CA ASP A 137 9.83 24.13 7.77
C ASP A 137 8.65 24.57 6.86
N ILE A 138 8.26 25.86 6.92
CA ILE A 138 7.21 26.43 6.07
C ILE A 138 7.84 27.39 5.07
N PHE A 139 7.80 27.02 3.79
CA PHE A 139 8.10 27.97 2.72
C PHE A 139 6.93 28.95 2.56
N ILE A 140 7.10 30.16 3.10
CA ILE A 140 6.19 31.28 2.89
C ILE A 140 6.70 32.07 1.70
N GLN A 141 5.98 32.07 0.58
CA GLN A 141 6.26 33.02 -0.49
C GLN A 141 6.05 34.44 0.05
N PRO A 142 7.04 35.34 -0.06
CA PRO A 142 6.85 36.74 0.29
C PRO A 142 5.65 37.30 -0.49
N PHE A 143 4.82 38.11 0.18
CA PHE A 143 3.52 38.60 -0.29
C PHE A 143 3.52 38.96 -1.79
N ASP A 144 2.82 38.15 -2.58
CA ASP A 144 2.33 38.54 -3.89
C ASP A 144 1.19 39.55 -3.68
N THR A 145 1.52 40.84 -3.78
CA THR A 145 0.57 41.94 -3.61
C THR A 145 -0.49 41.98 -4.72
N THR A 146 -0.40 41.16 -5.77
CA THR A 146 -1.46 41.07 -6.79
C THR A 146 -2.76 40.49 -6.24
N ARG A 147 -2.71 39.79 -5.09
CA ARG A 147 -3.89 39.24 -4.40
C ARG A 147 -4.47 40.17 -3.33
N VAL A 148 -3.88 41.35 -3.11
CA VAL A 148 -4.43 42.36 -2.20
C VAL A 148 -5.52 43.14 -2.94
N LEU A 149 -6.77 42.75 -2.71
CA LEU A 149 -7.95 43.30 -3.40
C LEU A 149 -8.37 44.71 -2.92
N VAL A 150 -7.69 45.28 -1.93
CA VAL A 150 -8.00 46.62 -1.41
C VAL A 150 -6.70 47.42 -1.36
N LYS A 151 -6.60 48.42 -2.24
CA LYS A 151 -5.63 49.51 -2.14
C LYS A 151 -6.30 50.65 -1.38
N GLU A 152 -5.60 51.21 -0.40
CA GLU A 152 -6.01 52.44 0.31
C GLU A 152 -6.21 53.62 -0.65
#